data_AF-A0A1S3DG17-F1
#
_entry.id   AF-A0A1S3DG17-F1
#
_cell.length_a   1.000
_cell.length_b   1.000
_cell.length_c   1.000
_cell.angle_alpha   90.00
_cell.angle_beta   90.00
_cell.angle_gamma   90.00
#
_symmetry.space_group_name_H-M   'P 1'
#
loop_
_entity.id
_entity.type
_entity.pdbx_description
1 polymer ?
#
loop_
_entity_poly.entity_id
_entity_poly.type
_entity_poly.pdbx_seq_one_letter_code
_entity_poly.pdbx_strand_id
1 'polypeptide(L)'
;MLFLGAAFYHKYWNYMYTAHMPAPIRTYVDSHMNCEDIAMNFLVAHITAKAPIKVTPRKKFKCPQCKNSELLSSDTKHMIERSKCVSLFAEIYGEGGIKGSPLRSVEFRADPVLFRDNFPPKLKRYNDIGSL
;
A
#
# COMPACT_ATOMS: atom_id res chain seq x y z
N MET A 1 5.43 2.78 2.53
CA MET A 1 4.64 1.78 1.79
C MET A 1 3.38 2.43 1.22
N LEU A 2 2.81 1.85 0.16
CA LEU A 2 1.55 2.25 -0.47
C LEU A 2 0.53 1.10 -0.45
N PHE A 3 -0.75 1.41 -0.29
CA PHE A 3 -1.84 0.43 -0.44
C PHE A 3 -2.14 0.21 -1.93
N LEU A 4 -2.28 -1.05 -2.37
CA LEU A 4 -2.56 -1.35 -3.79
C LEU A 4 -3.96 -0.95 -4.23
N GLY A 5 -4.93 -0.90 -3.31
CA GLY A 5 -6.32 -0.52 -3.61
C GLY A 5 -6.50 0.91 -4.13
N ALA A 6 -5.47 1.76 -4.04
CA ALA A 6 -5.47 3.11 -4.59
C ALA A 6 -4.08 3.51 -5.11
N ALA A 7 -3.45 2.63 -5.89
CA ALA A 7 -2.13 2.88 -6.48
C ALA A 7 -2.08 2.51 -7.97
N PHE A 8 -1.17 3.16 -8.68
CA PHE A 8 -0.78 2.78 -10.04
C PHE A 8 0.62 2.17 -9.99
N TYR A 9 0.81 1.06 -10.68
CA TYR A 9 2.10 0.41 -10.82
C TYR A 9 2.18 -0.34 -12.15
N HIS A 10 3.39 -0.60 -12.63
CA HIS A 10 3.60 -1.27 -13.90
C HIS A 10 3.19 -2.75 -13.81
N LYS A 11 2.48 -3.28 -14.83
CA LYS A 11 1.97 -4.67 -14.86
C LYS A 11 3.04 -5.74 -14.62
N TYR A 12 4.30 -5.43 -14.96
CA TYR A 12 5.47 -6.27 -14.68
C TYR A 12 5.52 -6.73 -13.22
N TRP A 13 5.11 -5.90 -12.28
CA TRP A 13 5.14 -6.25 -10.86
C TRP A 13 4.17 -7.37 -10.50
N ASN A 14 3.08 -7.56 -11.25
CA ASN A 14 2.22 -8.74 -11.08
C ASN A 14 2.95 -10.02 -11.51
N TYR A 15 3.68 -9.98 -12.62
CA TYR A 15 4.51 -11.11 -13.04
C TYR A 15 5.60 -11.41 -12.00
N MET A 16 6.30 -10.38 -11.50
CA MET A 16 7.30 -10.58 -10.45
C MET A 16 6.69 -11.11 -9.16
N TYR A 17 5.51 -10.63 -8.78
CA TYR A 17 4.76 -11.14 -7.63
C TYR A 17 4.46 -12.63 -7.81
N THR A 18 3.89 -13.03 -8.93
CA THR A 18 3.50 -14.44 -9.14
C THR A 18 4.69 -15.37 -9.36
N ALA A 19 5.68 -14.96 -10.14
CA ALA A 19 6.74 -15.84 -10.63
C ALA A 19 8.04 -15.76 -9.82
N HIS A 20 8.35 -14.62 -9.19
CA HIS A 20 9.66 -14.38 -8.56
C HIS A 20 9.59 -14.09 -7.07
N MET A 21 8.41 -13.76 -6.52
CA MET A 21 8.27 -13.59 -5.08
C MET A 21 8.59 -14.90 -4.35
N PRO A 22 9.39 -14.85 -3.25
CA PRO A 22 9.65 -16.01 -2.42
C PRO A 22 8.35 -16.74 -2.07
N ALA A 23 8.30 -18.05 -2.38
CA ALA A 23 7.10 -18.85 -2.17
C ALA A 23 6.52 -18.73 -0.74
N PRO A 24 7.34 -18.70 0.34
CA PRO A 24 6.82 -18.52 1.70
C PRO A 24 5.99 -17.24 1.89
N ILE A 25 6.34 -16.14 1.22
CA ILE A 25 5.58 -14.89 1.30
C ILE A 25 4.22 -15.06 0.64
N ARG A 26 4.17 -15.64 -0.57
CA ARG A 26 2.91 -15.88 -1.28
C ARG A 26 1.99 -16.81 -0.49
N THR A 27 2.51 -17.92 -0.02
CA THR A 27 1.75 -18.88 0.81
C THR A 27 1.21 -18.22 2.09
N TYR A 28 1.99 -17.32 2.72
CA TYR A 28 1.53 -16.58 3.88
C TYR A 28 0.37 -15.62 3.54
N VAL A 29 0.49 -14.85 2.46
CA VAL A 29 -0.56 -13.95 1.99
C VAL A 29 -1.84 -14.73 1.65
N ASP A 30 -1.73 -15.84 0.91
CA ASP A 30 -2.87 -16.65 0.51
C ASP A 30 -3.59 -17.29 1.72
N SER A 31 -2.83 -17.75 2.72
CA SER A 31 -3.41 -18.38 3.92
C SER A 31 -4.04 -17.39 4.90
N HIS A 32 -3.55 -16.15 4.95
CA HIS A 32 -4.04 -15.12 5.88
C HIS A 32 -5.00 -14.12 5.23
N MET A 33 -5.12 -14.14 3.90
CA MET A 33 -5.96 -13.23 3.11
C MET A 33 -5.71 -11.74 3.48
N ASN A 34 -4.45 -11.39 3.68
CA ASN A 34 -4.00 -10.07 4.11
C ASN A 34 -2.56 -9.82 3.60
N CYS A 35 -2.12 -8.57 3.62
CA CYS A 35 -0.73 -8.14 3.39
C CYS A 35 -0.19 -8.30 1.96
N GLU A 36 -1.06 -8.47 0.96
CA GLU A 36 -0.69 -8.48 -0.46
C GLU A 36 -0.01 -7.17 -0.87
N ASP A 37 -0.47 -6.05 -0.32
CA ASP A 37 0.10 -4.73 -0.53
C ASP A 37 1.48 -4.58 0.11
N ILE A 38 1.67 -5.06 1.34
CA ILE A 38 2.96 -5.10 2.03
C ILE A 38 3.95 -5.97 1.23
N ALA A 39 3.54 -7.17 0.83
CA ALA A 39 4.36 -8.08 0.03
C ALA A 39 4.82 -7.44 -1.29
N MET A 40 3.92 -6.75 -1.99
CA MET A 40 4.26 -6.01 -3.21
C MET A 40 5.25 -4.87 -2.95
N ASN A 41 5.08 -4.10 -1.86
CA ASN A 41 6.03 -3.04 -1.52
C ASN A 41 7.43 -3.59 -1.22
N PHE A 42 7.51 -4.72 -0.50
CA PHE A 42 8.78 -5.39 -0.22
C PHE A 42 9.45 -5.88 -1.51
N LEU A 43 8.70 -6.52 -2.41
CA LEU A 43 9.20 -7.01 -3.70
C LEU A 43 9.80 -5.87 -4.54
N VAL A 44 9.04 -4.80 -4.73
CA VAL A 44 9.48 -3.64 -5.54
C VAL A 44 10.71 -2.99 -4.91
N ALA A 45 10.70 -2.78 -3.60
CA ALA A 45 11.82 -2.16 -2.89
C ALA A 45 13.08 -3.03 -2.91
N HIS A 46 12.93 -4.35 -2.79
CA HIS A 46 14.05 -5.30 -2.85
C HIS A 46 14.73 -5.27 -4.22
N ILE A 47 13.96 -5.28 -5.31
CA ILE A 47 14.50 -5.29 -6.67
C ILE A 47 15.04 -3.92 -7.09
N THR A 48 14.35 -2.83 -6.76
CA THR A 48 14.70 -1.49 -7.27
C THR A 48 15.60 -0.69 -6.34
N ALA A 49 15.70 -1.08 -5.07
CA ALA A 49 16.28 -0.29 -3.99
C ALA A 49 15.67 1.11 -3.83
N LYS A 50 14.46 1.35 -4.36
CA LYS A 50 13.79 2.66 -4.34
C LYS A 50 12.58 2.67 -3.42
N ALA A 51 12.30 3.83 -2.84
CA ALA A 51 11.07 4.09 -2.10
C ALA A 51 9.88 4.31 -3.06
N PRO A 52 8.64 4.01 -2.63
CA PRO A 52 7.46 4.34 -3.42
C PRO A 52 7.21 5.85 -3.48
N ILE A 53 6.46 6.30 -4.49
CA ILE A 53 6.11 7.72 -4.65
C ILE A 53 4.71 7.97 -4.07
N LYS A 54 4.64 8.78 -3.00
CA LYS A 54 3.36 9.24 -2.46
C LYS A 54 2.81 10.36 -3.36
N VAL A 55 1.61 10.16 -3.88
CA VAL A 55 0.88 11.19 -4.62
C VAL A 55 -0.33 11.66 -3.83
N THR A 56 -0.68 12.95 -3.95
CA THR A 56 -1.87 13.58 -3.37
C THR A 56 -1.93 13.57 -1.82
N PRO A 57 -2.64 14.53 -1.19
CA PRO A 57 -2.92 14.47 0.24
C PRO A 57 -3.86 13.30 0.57
N ARG A 58 -3.86 12.87 1.84
CA ARG A 58 -4.80 11.86 2.32
C ARG A 58 -6.24 12.40 2.18
N LYS A 59 -7.03 11.74 1.35
CA LYS A 59 -8.46 12.03 1.15
C LYS A 59 -9.29 10.85 1.64
N LYS A 60 -10.50 11.13 2.11
CA LYS A 60 -11.51 10.10 2.39
C LYS A 60 -12.62 10.20 1.36
N PHE A 61 -13.06 9.04 0.89
CA PHE A 61 -14.35 8.92 0.23
C PHE A 61 -15.42 8.95 1.32
N LYS A 62 -16.33 9.91 1.23
CA LYS A 62 -17.54 9.92 2.05
C LYS A 62 -18.57 9.04 1.34
N CYS A 63 -18.98 7.96 1.97
CA CYS A 63 -20.09 7.14 1.48
C CYS A 63 -21.28 7.33 2.42
N PRO A 64 -22.24 8.21 2.11
CA PRO A 64 -23.39 8.49 2.98
C PRO A 64 -24.21 7.24 3.30
N GLN A 65 -24.30 6.30 2.34
CA GLN A 65 -25.05 5.05 2.46
C GLN A 65 -24.26 3.88 3.05
N CYS A 66 -22.94 4.01 3.28
CA CYS A 66 -22.14 2.92 3.83
C CYS A 66 -22.19 2.95 5.36
N LYS A 67 -22.48 1.80 5.98
CA LYS A 67 -22.32 1.63 7.43
C LYS A 67 -20.82 1.53 7.74
N ASN A 68 -20.26 2.54 8.40
CA ASN A 68 -18.82 2.61 8.73
C ASN A 68 -18.32 1.51 9.69
N SER A 69 -19.21 0.64 10.20
CA SER A 69 -18.91 -0.43 11.15
C SER A 69 -18.25 -1.68 10.54
N GLU A 70 -18.13 -1.76 9.22
CA GLU A 70 -17.63 -2.97 8.52
C GLU A 70 -16.27 -2.76 7.84
N LEU A 71 -15.55 -1.67 8.15
CA LEU A 71 -14.24 -1.40 7.55
C LEU A 71 -13.19 -2.33 8.17
N LEU A 72 -12.54 -3.18 7.36
CA LEU A 72 -11.43 -4.06 7.78
C LEU A 72 -10.37 -3.33 8.62
N SER A 73 -10.04 -2.09 8.24
CA SER A 73 -9.04 -1.27 8.94
C SER A 73 -9.48 -0.76 10.32
N SER A 74 -10.75 -0.92 10.69
CA SER A 74 -11.26 -0.55 12.02
C SER A 74 -11.05 -1.66 13.06
N ASP A 75 -10.73 -2.89 12.63
CA ASP A 75 -10.39 -3.99 13.53
C ASP A 75 -8.91 -3.92 13.94
N THR A 76 -8.65 -3.83 15.24
CA THR A 76 -7.29 -3.84 15.81
C THR A 76 -6.54 -5.13 15.45
N LYS A 77 -7.23 -6.27 15.33
CA LYS A 77 -6.60 -7.54 14.93
C LYS A 77 -5.97 -7.45 13.54
N HIS A 78 -6.65 -6.77 12.61
CA HIS A 78 -6.13 -6.53 11.26
C HIS A 78 -4.79 -5.78 11.28
N MET A 79 -4.63 -4.79 12.16
CA MET A 79 -3.37 -4.04 12.29
C MET A 79 -2.24 -4.85 12.94
N ILE A 80 -2.58 -5.75 13.88
CA ILE A 80 -1.62 -6.68 14.48
C ILE A 80 -1.10 -7.65 13.42
N GLU A 81 -1.97 -8.21 12.59
CA GLU A 81 -1.58 -9.08 11.46
C GLU A 81 -0.65 -8.36 10.49
N ARG A 82 -0.99 -7.13 10.09
CA ARG A 82 -0.12 -6.33 9.21
C ARG A 82 1.28 -6.11 9.79
N SER A 83 1.38 -5.93 11.11
CA SER A 83 2.68 -5.80 11.79
C SER A 83 3.49 -7.10 11.72
N LYS A 84 2.83 -8.26 11.87
CA LYS A 84 3.45 -9.58 11.70
C LYS A 84 3.96 -9.79 10.28
N CYS A 85 3.19 -9.37 9.27
CA CYS A 85 3.59 -9.45 7.86
C CYS A 85 4.89 -8.68 7.60
N VAL A 86 5.02 -7.44 8.12
CA VAL A 86 6.25 -6.65 7.96
C VAL A 86 7.46 -7.38 8.57
N SER A 87 7.31 -7.91 9.78
CA SER A 87 8.39 -8.64 10.47
C SER A 87 8.79 -9.91 9.71
N LEU A 88 7.81 -10.71 9.29
CA LEU A 88 8.04 -11.95 8.55
C LEU A 88 8.73 -11.68 7.20
N PHE A 89 8.25 -10.69 6.44
CA PHE A 89 8.83 -10.41 5.12
C PHE A 89 10.23 -9.80 5.24
N ALA A 90 10.51 -9.01 6.28
CA ALA A 90 11.86 -8.51 6.56
C ALA A 90 12.85 -9.62 6.96
N GLU A 91 12.35 -10.70 7.55
CA GLU A 91 13.15 -11.89 7.82
C GLU A 91 13.45 -12.67 6.52
N ILE A 92 12.43 -12.91 5.69
CA ILE A 92 12.58 -13.67 4.44
C ILE A 92 13.49 -12.96 3.43
N TYR A 93 13.38 -11.63 3.30
CA TYR A 93 14.25 -10.85 2.40
C TYR A 93 15.64 -10.53 3.00
N GLY A 94 15.88 -10.88 4.27
CA GLY A 94 17.19 -10.71 4.90
C GLY A 94 18.19 -11.74 4.40
N GLU A 95 19.29 -11.30 3.79
CA GLU A 95 20.37 -12.20 3.34
C GLU A 95 21.32 -12.59 4.49
N GLY A 96 21.83 -13.83 4.46
CA GLY A 96 22.94 -14.26 5.33
C GLY A 96 22.67 -14.24 6.84
N GLY A 97 21.41 -14.31 7.27
CA GLY A 97 21.02 -14.24 8.68
C GLY A 97 20.92 -12.82 9.25
N ILE A 98 21.07 -11.79 8.42
CA ILE A 98 20.87 -10.40 8.82
C ILE A 98 19.41 -10.01 8.58
N LYS A 99 18.68 -9.72 9.67
CA LYS A 99 17.33 -9.13 9.57
C LYS A 99 17.44 -7.76 8.89
N GLY A 100 16.84 -7.61 7.72
CA GLY A 100 16.93 -6.39 6.93
C GLY A 100 15.68 -6.15 6.09
N SER A 101 14.98 -5.06 6.36
CA SER A 101 13.86 -4.66 5.51
C SER A 101 14.39 -4.00 4.23
N PRO A 102 13.97 -4.44 3.03
CA PRO A 102 14.29 -3.74 1.79
C PRO A 102 13.57 -2.39 1.65
N LEU A 103 12.57 -2.12 2.52
CA LEU A 103 11.80 -0.89 2.46
C LEU A 103 12.69 0.33 2.72
N ARG A 104 12.49 1.36 1.88
CA ARG A 104 13.15 2.66 2.02
C ARG A 104 12.15 3.71 2.48
N SER A 105 12.55 4.52 3.46
CA SER A 105 11.79 5.70 3.87
C SER A 105 11.84 6.78 2.79
N VAL A 106 10.80 7.60 2.73
CA VAL A 106 10.74 8.77 1.87
C VAL A 106 9.91 9.84 2.55
N GLU A 107 10.38 11.07 2.50
CA GLU A 107 9.71 12.24 3.05
C GLU A 107 9.43 13.25 1.93
N PHE A 108 8.69 12.79 0.94
CA PHE A 108 8.26 13.62 -0.19
C PHE A 108 6.87 13.18 -0.66
N ARG A 109 6.12 14.15 -1.21
CA ARG A 109 4.83 13.94 -1.85
C ARG A 109 4.80 14.70 -3.18
N ALA A 110 4.44 13.99 -4.25
CA ALA A 110 4.14 14.61 -5.53
C ALA A 110 2.65 15.01 -5.57
N ASP A 111 2.38 16.30 -5.57
CA ASP A 111 1.02 16.82 -5.70
C ASP A 111 0.65 17.01 -7.18
N PRO A 112 -0.63 16.81 -7.56
CA PRO A 112 -1.09 17.06 -8.92
C PRO A 112 -1.04 18.56 -9.24
N VAL A 113 -1.01 18.91 -10.53
CA VAL A 113 -0.98 20.30 -11.01
C VAL A 113 -2.09 21.14 -10.37
N LEU A 114 -3.29 20.58 -10.22
CA LEU A 114 -4.46 21.27 -9.64
C LEU A 114 -4.47 21.28 -8.10
N PHE A 115 -3.35 20.99 -7.43
CA PHE A 115 -3.29 21.00 -5.98
C PHE A 115 -3.43 22.43 -5.44
N ARG A 116 -4.43 22.63 -4.57
CA ARG A 116 -4.85 23.94 -4.03
C ARG A 116 -5.48 24.89 -5.05
N ASP A 117 -5.75 24.44 -6.27
CA ASP A 117 -6.56 25.21 -7.20
C ASP A 117 -7.99 25.37 -6.67
N ASN A 118 -8.53 26.57 -6.80
CA ASN A 118 -9.91 26.88 -6.43
C ASN A 118 -10.86 26.37 -7.53
N PHE A 119 -10.99 25.04 -7.61
CA PHE A 119 -11.76 24.38 -8.66
C PHE A 119 -13.27 24.41 -8.34
N PRO A 120 -14.12 24.97 -9.23
CA PRO A 120 -15.55 25.11 -8.98
C PRO A 120 -16.21 23.77 -8.62
N PRO A 121 -17.00 23.69 -7.53
CA PRO A 121 -17.66 22.44 -7.13
C PRO A 121 -18.53 21.83 -8.23
N LYS A 122 -19.19 22.68 -9.05
CA LYS A 122 -20.03 22.24 -10.17
C LYS A 122 -19.28 21.45 -11.25
N LEU A 123 -17.95 21.63 -11.36
CA LEU A 123 -17.11 20.93 -12.32
C LEU A 123 -16.45 19.67 -11.72
N LYS A 124 -16.54 19.47 -10.40
CA LYS A 124 -15.98 18.29 -9.75
C LYS A 124 -16.82 17.06 -10.09
N ARG A 125 -16.21 16.10 -10.77
CA ARG A 125 -16.83 14.80 -11.08
C ARG A 125 -17.11 13.96 -9.82
N TYR A 126 -16.25 14.09 -8.80
CA TYR A 126 -16.32 13.31 -7.57
C TYR A 126 -16.45 14.24 -6.36
N ASN A 127 -17.68 14.64 -6.04
CA ASN A 127 -17.98 15.58 -4.95
C ASN A 127 -17.81 14.96 -3.55
N ASP A 128 -17.89 13.63 -3.46
CA ASP A 128 -17.79 12.89 -2.21
C ASP A 128 -16.34 12.61 -1.76
N ILE A 129 -15.35 13.08 -2.54
CA ILE A 129 -13.93 12.97 -2.22
C ILE A 129 -13.47 14.27 -1.54
N GLY A 130 -13.23 14.19 -0.23
CA GLY A 130 -12.83 15.34 0.59
C GLY A 130 -11.50 15.14 1.32
N SER A 131 -11.00 16.22 1.94
CA SER A 131 -10.03 16.08 3.03
C SER A 131 -10.66 15.28 4.16
N LEU A 132 -9.79 14.60 4.92
CA LEU A 132 -10.14 14.05 6.23
C LEU A 132 -10.80 15.07 7.13
#